data_AF-X6NYJ0-F1
#
_entry.id   AF-X6NYJ0-F1
#
_cell.length_a   1.000
_cell.length_b   1.000
_cell.length_c   1.000
_cell.angle_alpha   90.00
_cell.angle_beta   90.00
_cell.angle_gamma   90.00
#
_symmetry.space_group_name_H-M   'P 1'
#
loop_
_entity.id
_entity.type
_entity.pdbx_description
1 polymer ?
#
loop_
_entity_poly.entity_id
_entity_poly.type
_entity_poly.pdbx_seq_one_letter_code
_entity_poly.pdbx_strand_id
1 'polypeptide(L)'
;MKQHWTTAGNFTEQDATENCWLMAPLLPWKQGVYVCVCVCERNIISIKCSFLSLSKFILVEIKGKNIKQTFFFFCYFKSEDDLNDYCTNNDYAEYWNVTTDNGKRPISIAIVFNTPQENGLQWSYEIRANSSRVPGTLSQLRVDKFERDMDTLWDNYASTYEDSGFVQLQVFVDNAITEYIAIQTGQSVDTVQNYTYGMTKGFQVFPTASYESDNYWSNVYFAFTWFIIFGFVYPFNQVASELVHEKSFKTKEGMKMMGATVATYWTGLFFLSSLSLLLLNCKSHFYVDL
;
A
#
# COMPACT_ATOMS: atom_id res chain seq x y z
N MET A 1 -40.65 12.12 25.21
CA MET A 1 -39.45 11.38 24.72
C MET A 1 -38.52 10.87 25.83
N LYS A 2 -38.36 11.57 26.96
CA LYS A 2 -37.51 11.11 28.09
C LYS A 2 -38.13 9.99 28.96
N GLN A 3 -39.36 9.57 28.68
CA GLN A 3 -40.16 8.69 29.55
C GLN A 3 -40.38 7.27 29.00
N HIS A 4 -39.79 6.93 27.85
CA HIS A 4 -39.88 5.59 27.24
C HIS A 4 -38.64 4.70 27.51
N TRP A 5 -37.70 5.14 28.34
CA TRP A 5 -36.36 4.54 28.47
C TRP A 5 -36.12 3.74 29.76
N THR A 6 -37.13 3.50 30.60
CA THR A 6 -36.95 2.81 31.90
C THR A 6 -37.30 1.32 31.91
N THR A 7 -37.67 0.69 30.78
CA THR A 7 -38.19 -0.70 30.80
C THR A 7 -37.46 -1.68 29.88
N ALA A 8 -36.36 -1.31 29.23
CA ALA A 8 -35.57 -2.26 28.44
C ALA A 8 -34.48 -2.89 29.33
N GLY A 9 -34.86 -3.95 30.03
CA GLY A 9 -33.93 -4.83 30.76
C GLY A 9 -32.98 -5.58 29.82
N ASN A 10 -31.93 -6.16 30.41
CA ASN A 10 -30.90 -6.95 29.74
C ASN A 10 -31.47 -7.93 28.70
N PHE A 11 -31.16 -7.71 27.42
CA PHE A 11 -31.40 -8.69 26.37
C PHE A 11 -30.21 -9.63 26.27
N THR A 12 -30.48 -10.94 26.35
CA THR A 12 -29.53 -12.00 26.04
C THR A 12 -29.48 -12.23 24.53
N GLU A 13 -28.31 -12.67 24.05
CA GLU A 13 -27.82 -12.82 22.68
C GLU A 13 -28.73 -13.53 21.64
N GLN A 14 -29.86 -14.11 22.07
CA GLN A 14 -30.68 -15.01 21.26
C GLN A 14 -31.84 -14.33 20.52
N ASP A 15 -32.24 -13.11 20.92
CA ASP A 15 -33.37 -12.39 20.31
C ASP A 15 -32.97 -11.46 19.15
N ALA A 16 -31.67 -11.39 18.82
CA ALA A 16 -31.12 -10.42 17.87
C ALA A 16 -31.23 -10.83 16.38
N THR A 17 -31.72 -12.02 16.04
CA THR A 17 -31.60 -12.54 14.66
C THR A 17 -32.82 -12.30 13.76
N GLU A 18 -34.01 -11.99 14.27
CA GLU A 18 -35.23 -12.00 13.44
C GLU A 18 -35.80 -10.61 13.07
N ASN A 19 -35.32 -9.50 13.66
CA ASN A 19 -35.92 -8.16 13.44
C ASN A 19 -34.95 -7.05 12.93
N CYS A 20 -33.71 -7.38 12.56
CA CYS A 20 -32.67 -6.37 12.28
C CYS A 20 -32.75 -5.68 10.90
N TRP A 21 -33.50 -6.22 9.94
CA TRP A 21 -33.52 -5.72 8.56
C TRP A 21 -34.38 -4.46 8.34
N LEU A 22 -35.31 -4.17 9.25
CA LEU A 22 -36.33 -3.13 9.07
C LEU A 22 -35.94 -1.74 9.63
N MET A 23 -34.76 -1.58 10.27
CA MET A 23 -34.45 -0.36 11.05
C MET A 23 -33.25 0.48 10.56
N ALA A 24 -32.51 0.05 9.54
CA ALA A 24 -31.43 0.86 8.93
C ALA A 24 -31.86 2.27 8.42
N PRO A 25 -33.09 2.48 7.89
CA PRO A 25 -33.54 3.79 7.39
C PRO A 25 -33.67 4.91 8.44
N LEU A 26 -33.72 4.57 9.74
CA LEU A 26 -34.19 5.49 10.80
C LEU A 26 -33.07 6.14 11.60
N LEU A 27 -31.81 5.99 11.18
CA LEU A 27 -30.68 6.63 11.85
C LEU A 27 -30.62 8.14 11.52
N PRO A 28 -30.58 9.04 12.51
CA PRO A 28 -30.42 10.46 12.26
C PRO A 28 -28.97 10.77 11.88
N TRP A 29 -28.68 10.76 10.58
CA TRP A 29 -27.40 11.25 10.03
C TRP A 29 -27.30 12.76 10.31
N LYS A 30 -26.49 13.14 11.30
CA LYS A 30 -26.15 14.56 11.55
C LYS A 30 -24.77 14.86 10.96
N GLN A 31 -24.52 16.14 10.67
CA GLN A 31 -23.23 16.66 10.22
C GLN A 31 -22.08 16.25 11.18
N GLY A 32 -20.91 15.94 10.62
CA GLY A 32 -19.70 15.63 11.39
C GLY A 32 -19.70 14.26 12.06
N VAL A 33 -20.20 13.22 11.39
CA VAL A 33 -20.13 11.84 11.89
C VAL A 33 -18.92 11.15 11.31
N TYR A 34 -18.05 10.68 12.20
CA TYR A 34 -16.85 9.93 11.86
C TYR A 34 -17.00 8.54 12.48
N VAL A 35 -16.88 7.50 11.67
CA VAL A 35 -17.00 6.11 12.12
C VAL A 35 -15.64 5.46 11.95
N CYS A 36 -15.02 5.10 13.07
CA CYS A 36 -13.80 4.32 13.07
C CYS A 36 -14.12 2.84 13.28
N VAL A 37 -13.53 1.96 12.47
CA VAL A 37 -13.58 0.50 12.69
C VAL A 37 -12.19 0.02 13.07
N CYS A 38 -12.06 -0.54 14.27
CA CYS A 38 -10.86 -1.26 14.68
C CYS A 38 -11.01 -2.75 14.32
N VAL A 39 -10.14 -3.27 13.45
CA VAL A 39 -10.07 -4.71 13.13
C VAL A 39 -8.75 -5.25 13.67
N CYS A 40 -8.83 -6.31 14.49
CA CYS A 40 -7.66 -7.04 15.00
C CYS A 40 -7.39 -8.28 14.13
N GLU A 41 -6.11 -8.61 13.96
CA GLU A 41 -5.47 -9.35 12.86
C GLU A 41 -6.03 -10.71 12.33
N ARG A 42 -5.72 -10.90 11.03
CA ARG A 42 -5.62 -12.08 10.13
C ARG A 42 -6.90 -12.81 9.67
N ASN A 43 -7.07 -12.81 8.34
CA ASN A 43 -8.05 -13.51 7.51
C ASN A 43 -9.52 -13.09 7.75
N ILE A 44 -9.90 -11.98 7.12
CA ILE A 44 -11.28 -11.54 6.96
C ILE A 44 -11.94 -12.42 5.88
N ILE A 45 -12.79 -13.37 6.30
CA ILE A 45 -13.44 -14.33 5.37
C ILE A 45 -14.85 -13.84 4.97
N SER A 46 -15.51 -13.00 5.78
CA SER A 46 -16.83 -12.43 5.49
C SER A 46 -17.19 -11.36 6.52
N ILE A 47 -17.69 -10.21 6.04
CA ILE A 47 -18.30 -9.15 6.86
C ILE A 47 -19.82 -9.36 6.83
N LYS A 48 -20.46 -9.50 7.99
CA LYS A 48 -21.92 -9.61 8.11
C LYS A 48 -22.41 -8.59 9.14
N CYS A 49 -23.11 -7.55 8.71
CA CYS A 49 -23.62 -6.52 9.61
C CYS A 49 -25.02 -6.89 10.14
N SER A 50 -25.23 -6.76 11.45
CA SER A 50 -26.54 -6.91 12.09
C SER A 50 -26.87 -5.63 12.85
N PHE A 51 -28.03 -5.03 12.57
CA PHE A 51 -28.45 -3.75 13.17
C PHE A 51 -29.24 -3.97 14.47
N LEU A 52 -28.69 -3.53 15.60
CA LEU A 52 -29.44 -3.39 16.86
C LEU A 52 -29.88 -1.94 17.05
N SER A 53 -31.19 -1.75 17.19
CA SER A 53 -31.82 -0.44 17.40
C SER A 53 -31.49 0.12 18.79
N LEU A 54 -30.36 0.81 18.86
CA LEU A 54 -30.06 1.83 19.85
C LEU A 54 -29.52 3.01 19.05
N SER A 55 -30.08 4.19 19.30
CA SER A 55 -30.14 5.37 18.42
C SER A 55 -28.81 6.00 17.96
N LYS A 56 -27.65 5.32 18.06
CA LYS A 56 -26.32 5.83 17.67
C LYS A 56 -25.29 4.77 17.26
N PHE A 57 -25.68 3.53 16.93
CA PHE A 57 -24.69 2.47 16.66
C PHE A 57 -24.90 1.77 15.32
N ILE A 58 -23.80 1.57 14.59
CA ILE A 58 -23.70 0.58 13.52
C ILE A 58 -22.76 -0.49 14.07
N LEU A 59 -23.22 -1.75 14.14
CA LEU A 59 -22.42 -2.89 14.54
C LEU A 59 -22.00 -3.66 13.29
N VAL A 60 -20.70 -3.73 13.03
CA VAL A 60 -20.12 -4.52 11.93
C VAL A 60 -19.47 -5.76 12.56
N GLU A 61 -20.03 -6.94 12.31
CA GLU A 61 -19.50 -8.21 12.81
C GLU A 61 -18.69 -8.90 11.70
N ILE A 62 -17.40 -9.14 11.91
CA ILE A 62 -16.56 -9.93 10.99
C ILE A 62 -16.22 -11.26 11.67
N LYS A 63 -16.70 -12.37 11.09
CA LYS A 63 -16.47 -13.71 11.62
C LYS A 63 -15.19 -14.30 11.02
N GLY A 64 -14.14 -14.38 11.83
CA GLY A 64 -12.93 -15.15 11.53
C GLY A 64 -13.09 -16.62 11.96
N LYS A 65 -12.67 -17.57 11.11
CA LYS A 65 -12.92 -19.01 11.28
C LYS A 65 -12.18 -19.68 12.46
N ASN A 66 -11.31 -18.96 13.18
CA ASN A 66 -10.48 -19.52 14.28
C ASN A 66 -10.15 -18.54 15.42
N ILE A 67 -10.79 -17.37 15.52
CA ILE A 67 -10.46 -16.38 16.57
C ILE A 67 -11.63 -16.31 17.55
N LYS A 68 -11.37 -16.70 18.80
CA LYS A 68 -12.29 -16.51 19.92
C LYS A 68 -12.39 -15.00 20.18
N GLN A 69 -13.51 -14.40 19.78
CA GLN A 69 -13.92 -13.01 20.03
C GLN A 69 -13.10 -11.93 19.32
N THR A 70 -13.61 -11.48 18.17
CA THR A 70 -13.21 -10.21 17.55
C THR A 70 -14.07 -9.09 18.16
N PHE A 71 -13.46 -8.18 18.92
CA PHE A 71 -14.16 -7.01 19.47
C PHE A 71 -14.02 -5.83 18.52
N PHE A 72 -15.15 -5.35 18.00
CA PHE A 72 -15.22 -4.12 17.22
C PHE A 72 -15.45 -2.93 18.14
N PHE A 73 -14.68 -1.87 17.96
CA PHE A 73 -14.86 -0.62 18.68
C PHE A 73 -15.13 0.48 17.67
N PHE A 74 -16.18 1.27 17.95
CA PHE A 74 -16.56 2.42 17.16
C PHE A 74 -16.26 3.69 17.95
N CYS A 75 -15.34 4.49 17.43
CA CYS A 75 -15.11 5.85 17.92
C CYS A 75 -15.90 6.84 17.07
N TYR A 76 -16.52 7.82 17.73
CA TYR A 76 -17.12 8.98 17.08
C TYR A 76 -16.31 10.23 17.43
N PHE A 77 -16.01 11.02 16.41
CA PHE A 77 -15.38 12.34 16.53
C PHE A 77 -16.38 13.40 16.07
N LYS A 78 -16.30 14.64 16.60
CA LYS A 78 -17.23 15.71 16.20
C LYS A 78 -16.73 16.48 14.98
N SER A 79 -15.43 16.53 14.81
CA SER A 79 -14.73 17.21 13.72
C SER A 79 -13.56 16.38 13.24
N GLU A 80 -13.03 16.75 12.08
CA GLU A 80 -11.80 16.19 11.56
C GLU A 80 -10.60 16.54 12.46
N ASP A 81 -10.60 17.74 13.02
CA ASP A 81 -9.56 18.17 13.97
C ASP A 81 -9.54 17.29 15.21
N ASP A 82 -10.70 16.91 15.77
CA ASP A 82 -10.78 15.99 16.90
C ASP A 82 -10.17 14.60 16.57
N LEU A 83 -10.39 14.11 15.35
CA LEU A 83 -9.81 12.87 14.85
C LEU A 83 -8.29 12.99 14.67
N ASN A 84 -7.83 14.11 14.11
CA ASN A 84 -6.42 14.37 13.89
C ASN A 84 -5.68 14.54 15.21
N ASP A 85 -6.23 15.28 16.16
CA ASP A 85 -5.70 15.45 17.52
C ASP A 85 -5.61 14.09 18.24
N TYR A 86 -6.63 13.23 18.08
CA TYR A 86 -6.58 11.87 18.61
C TYR A 86 -5.46 11.03 17.99
N CYS A 87 -5.30 11.09 16.68
CA CYS A 87 -4.28 10.30 15.95
C CYS A 87 -2.85 10.84 16.13
N THR A 88 -2.68 12.13 16.41
CA THR A 88 -1.37 12.78 16.54
C THR A 88 -0.91 12.95 17.99
N ASN A 89 -1.75 12.59 18.95
CA ASN A 89 -1.36 12.61 20.36
C ASN A 89 -0.18 11.66 20.60
N ASN A 90 0.79 12.09 21.40
CA ASN A 90 2.00 11.34 21.71
C ASN A 90 1.71 9.98 22.36
N ASP A 91 0.57 9.85 23.02
CA ASP A 91 0.12 8.62 23.67
C ASP A 91 -0.73 7.71 22.78
N TYR A 92 -0.86 8.02 21.48
CA TYR A 92 -1.61 7.22 20.52
C TYR A 92 -1.04 5.80 20.43
N ALA A 93 -1.89 4.81 20.75
CA ALA A 93 -1.57 3.38 20.74
C ALA A 93 -0.44 2.93 21.69
N GLU A 94 0.15 3.81 22.51
CA GLU A 94 1.32 3.51 23.35
C GLU A 94 1.01 2.46 24.44
N TYR A 95 -0.23 2.45 24.95
CA TYR A 95 -0.68 1.56 26.04
C TYR A 95 -1.89 0.71 25.66
N TRP A 96 -2.08 0.46 24.37
CA TRP A 96 -3.21 -0.35 23.94
C TRP A 96 -3.02 -1.81 24.32
N ASN A 97 -3.91 -2.30 25.18
CA ASN A 97 -4.08 -3.70 25.45
C ASN A 97 -5.55 -4.05 25.20
N VAL A 98 -5.79 -5.12 24.45
CA VAL A 98 -7.13 -5.63 24.09
C VAL A 98 -8.02 -5.81 25.34
N THR A 99 -7.42 -6.09 26.49
CA THR A 99 -8.13 -6.37 27.74
C THR A 99 -8.41 -5.13 28.61
N THR A 100 -7.79 -3.97 28.35
CA THR A 100 -7.94 -2.79 29.22
C THR A 100 -8.52 -1.62 28.43
N ASP A 101 -9.69 -1.15 28.87
CA ASP A 101 -10.39 -0.04 28.24
C ASP A 101 -9.87 1.32 28.72
N ASN A 102 -8.65 1.67 28.32
CA ASN A 102 -8.04 2.96 28.67
C ASN A 102 -8.48 4.10 27.72
N GLY A 103 -9.48 3.87 26.88
CA GLY A 103 -10.06 4.87 25.97
C GLY A 103 -9.16 5.29 24.78
N LYS A 104 -7.92 4.80 24.69
CA LYS A 104 -6.94 5.16 23.65
C LYS A 104 -6.55 3.94 22.82
N ARG A 105 -7.43 3.58 21.89
CA ARG A 105 -7.25 2.43 20.99
C ARG A 105 -6.70 2.88 19.63
N PRO A 106 -5.83 2.07 18.99
CA PRO A 106 -5.38 2.35 17.63
C PRO A 106 -6.56 2.29 16.67
N ILE A 107 -6.63 3.26 15.77
CA ILE A 107 -7.59 3.34 14.67
C ILE A 107 -7.01 2.58 13.48
N SER A 108 -7.77 1.63 12.95
CA SER A 108 -7.38 0.92 11.73
C SER A 108 -7.84 1.69 10.50
N ILE A 109 -9.14 2.03 10.47
CA ILE A 109 -9.78 2.76 9.38
C ILE A 109 -10.77 3.77 9.96
N ALA A 110 -10.83 4.96 9.39
CA ALA A 110 -11.78 6.02 9.72
C ALA A 110 -12.52 6.47 8.46
N ILE A 111 -13.84 6.68 8.58
CA ILE A 111 -14.67 7.29 7.53
C ILE A 111 -14.93 8.74 7.93
N VAL A 112 -14.55 9.66 7.06
CA VAL A 112 -14.74 11.11 7.20
C VAL A 112 -15.81 11.54 6.21
N PHE A 113 -16.97 11.96 6.67
CA PHE A 113 -17.99 12.53 5.79
C PHE A 113 -17.76 14.03 5.63
N ASN A 114 -17.63 14.46 4.37
CA ASN A 114 -17.71 15.87 4.04
C ASN A 114 -19.17 16.32 4.15
N THR A 115 -19.38 17.62 4.38
CA THR A 115 -20.73 18.17 4.53
C THR A 115 -21.58 17.79 3.31
N PRO A 116 -22.68 17.01 3.48
CA PRO A 116 -23.55 16.66 2.37
C PRO A 116 -24.18 17.93 1.81
N GLN A 117 -24.50 17.94 0.51
CA GLN A 117 -25.28 19.04 -0.06
C GLN A 117 -26.62 19.18 0.67
N GLU A 118 -27.19 20.39 0.65
CA GLU A 118 -28.46 20.69 1.35
C GLU A 118 -29.62 19.76 0.97
N ASN A 119 -29.58 19.19 -0.25
CA ASN A 119 -30.56 18.24 -0.75
C ASN A 119 -30.43 16.82 -0.13
N GLY A 120 -29.32 16.50 0.53
CA GLY A 120 -29.03 15.15 1.06
C GLY A 120 -28.88 14.06 0.00
N LEU A 121 -28.82 14.43 -1.29
CA LEU A 121 -28.73 13.50 -2.43
C LEU A 121 -27.29 13.31 -2.89
N GLN A 122 -26.42 14.28 -2.63
CA GLN A 122 -25.00 14.20 -2.97
C GLN A 122 -24.16 14.11 -1.69
N TRP A 123 -23.37 13.04 -1.63
CA TRP A 123 -22.48 12.74 -0.52
C TRP A 123 -21.03 12.72 -1.01
N SER A 124 -20.13 13.23 -0.17
CA SER A 124 -18.70 13.12 -0.36
C SER A 124 -18.13 12.60 0.95
N TYR A 125 -17.26 11.60 0.87
CA TYR A 125 -16.61 11.01 2.03
C TYR A 125 -15.19 10.62 1.68
N GLU A 126 -14.37 10.48 2.71
CA GLU A 126 -13.00 9.99 2.62
C GLU A 126 -12.85 8.78 3.55
N ILE A 127 -12.17 7.74 3.07
CA ILE A 127 -11.76 6.62 3.91
C ILE A 127 -10.27 6.81 4.20
N ARG A 128 -9.95 7.03 5.47
CA ARG A 128 -8.59 7.19 5.97
C ARG A 128 -8.15 5.90 6.63
N ALA A 129 -7.01 5.38 6.21
CA ALA A 129 -6.44 4.18 6.76
C ALA A 129 -4.95 4.37 7.01
N ASN A 130 -4.38 3.51 7.85
CA ASN A 130 -2.94 3.51 8.11
C ASN A 130 -2.17 3.09 6.84
N SER A 131 -1.17 3.89 6.45
CA SER A 131 -0.35 3.66 5.25
C SER A 131 0.48 2.37 5.28
N SER A 132 0.65 1.76 6.46
CA SER A 132 1.32 0.46 6.60
C SER A 132 0.48 -0.72 6.10
N ARG A 133 -0.85 -0.56 6.00
CA ARG A 133 -1.79 -1.63 5.61
C ARG A 133 -2.58 -1.31 4.36
N VAL A 134 -2.81 -0.03 4.07
CA VAL A 134 -3.43 0.43 2.83
C VAL A 134 -2.40 1.24 2.07
N PRO A 135 -2.16 1.00 0.78
CA PRO A 135 -1.18 1.75 0.01
C PRO A 135 -1.46 3.25 0.10
N GLY A 136 -0.43 4.03 0.46
CA GLY A 136 -0.55 5.48 0.61
C GLY A 136 -0.81 6.18 -0.72
N THR A 137 -1.61 7.25 -0.70
CA THR A 137 -1.93 8.06 -1.89
C THR A 137 -0.87 9.12 -2.20
N LEU A 138 -0.12 9.56 -1.18
CA LEU A 138 0.95 10.56 -1.28
C LEU A 138 2.26 9.98 -1.81
N SER A 139 2.54 8.73 -1.43
CA SER A 139 3.49 7.92 -2.18
C SER A 139 2.78 7.56 -3.48
N GLN A 140 3.01 8.34 -4.52
CA GLN A 140 3.07 7.78 -5.86
C GLN A 140 4.12 6.66 -5.81
N LEU A 141 3.71 5.48 -5.34
CA LEU A 141 4.19 4.24 -5.89
C LEU A 141 3.99 4.46 -7.38
N ARG A 142 5.11 4.75 -8.07
CA ARG A 142 5.16 4.87 -9.52
C ARG A 142 4.24 3.79 -10.02
N VAL A 143 3.15 4.16 -10.72
CA VAL A 143 2.44 3.21 -11.56
C VAL A 143 3.56 2.50 -12.30
N ASP A 144 3.80 1.23 -11.97
CA ASP A 144 4.99 0.58 -12.45
C ASP A 144 4.78 0.35 -13.94
N LYS A 145 5.37 1.24 -14.73
CA LYS A 145 5.23 1.24 -16.19
C LYS A 145 6.07 0.13 -16.82
N PHE A 146 6.95 -0.48 -16.04
CA PHE A 146 7.90 -1.50 -16.49
C PHE A 146 7.49 -2.89 -16.03
N GLU A 147 6.81 -3.00 -14.89
CA GLU A 147 6.23 -4.26 -14.46
C GLU A 147 5.11 -4.69 -15.41
N ARG A 148 5.25 -5.91 -15.90
CA ARG A 148 4.27 -6.55 -16.80
C ARG A 148 3.64 -7.76 -16.15
N ASP A 149 4.21 -8.22 -15.03
CA ASP A 149 3.68 -9.31 -14.26
C ASP A 149 2.41 -8.93 -13.52
N MET A 150 1.32 -9.52 -13.98
CA MET A 150 0.00 -9.34 -13.40
C MET A 150 -0.06 -9.83 -11.95
N ASP A 151 0.63 -10.93 -11.63
CA ASP A 151 0.62 -11.48 -10.28
C ASP A 151 1.38 -10.55 -9.33
N THR A 152 2.56 -10.07 -9.74
CA THR A 152 3.33 -9.07 -9.00
C THR A 152 2.57 -7.74 -8.84
N LEU A 153 1.89 -7.26 -9.89
CA LEU A 153 1.06 -6.05 -9.82
C LEU A 153 -0.15 -6.25 -8.89
N TRP A 154 -0.75 -7.43 -8.92
CA TRP A 154 -1.85 -7.77 -8.03
C TRP A 154 -1.38 -7.76 -6.57
N ASP A 155 -0.32 -8.53 -6.28
CA ASP A 155 0.19 -8.76 -4.93
C ASP A 155 0.76 -7.50 -4.26
N ASN A 156 1.40 -6.62 -5.03
CA ASN A 156 2.01 -5.40 -4.48
C ASN A 156 1.02 -4.24 -4.32
N TYR A 157 -0.14 -4.28 -4.98
CA TYR A 157 -1.05 -3.15 -5.03
C TYR A 157 -2.50 -3.52 -4.71
N ALA A 158 -3.17 -4.25 -5.62
CA ALA A 158 -4.60 -4.48 -5.54
C ALA A 158 -4.98 -5.39 -4.36
N SER A 159 -4.21 -6.46 -4.14
CA SER A 159 -4.40 -7.38 -3.01
C SER A 159 -4.31 -6.65 -1.67
N THR A 160 -3.48 -5.63 -1.57
CA THR A 160 -3.30 -4.88 -0.31
C THR A 160 -4.57 -4.09 0.06
N TYR A 161 -5.27 -3.53 -0.93
CA TYR A 161 -6.59 -2.90 -0.71
C TYR A 161 -7.67 -3.93 -0.36
N GLU A 162 -7.59 -5.14 -0.90
CA GLU A 162 -8.52 -6.22 -0.60
C GLU A 162 -8.31 -6.81 0.80
N ASP A 163 -7.07 -7.19 1.12
CA ASP A 163 -6.66 -7.82 2.37
C ASP A 163 -6.84 -6.90 3.58
N SER A 164 -6.71 -5.59 3.37
CA SER A 164 -6.92 -4.58 4.41
C SER A 164 -8.40 -4.37 4.77
N GLY A 165 -9.35 -4.91 3.99
CA GLY A 165 -10.77 -4.67 4.18
C GLY A 165 -11.25 -3.32 3.63
N PHE A 166 -10.37 -2.55 2.98
CA PHE A 166 -10.67 -1.20 2.50
C PHE A 166 -11.80 -1.21 1.47
N VAL A 167 -11.71 -2.10 0.48
CA VAL A 167 -12.70 -2.21 -0.60
C VAL A 167 -14.08 -2.60 -0.05
N GLN A 168 -14.12 -3.52 0.90
CA GLN A 168 -15.37 -3.98 1.52
C GLN A 168 -16.00 -2.86 2.34
N LEU A 169 -15.20 -2.06 3.04
CA LEU A 169 -15.69 -0.87 3.74
C LEU A 169 -16.24 0.17 2.77
N GLN A 170 -15.56 0.39 1.65
CA GLN A 170 -16.04 1.31 0.60
C GLN A 170 -17.39 0.84 0.05
N VAL A 171 -17.52 -0.45 -0.30
CA VAL A 171 -18.78 -1.03 -0.76
C VAL A 171 -19.88 -0.87 0.29
N PHE A 172 -19.54 -1.07 1.57
CA PHE A 172 -20.48 -0.90 2.68
C PHE A 172 -20.99 0.56 2.77
N VAL A 173 -20.08 1.54 2.75
CA VAL A 173 -20.44 2.97 2.80
C VAL A 173 -21.27 3.37 1.58
N ASP A 174 -20.87 2.95 0.39
CA ASP A 174 -21.60 3.22 -0.85
C ASP A 174 -23.02 2.66 -0.82
N ASN A 175 -23.18 1.41 -0.35
CA ASN A 175 -24.49 0.78 -0.25
C ASN A 175 -25.37 1.51 0.78
N ALA A 176 -24.82 1.90 1.94
CA ALA A 176 -25.54 2.65 2.96
C ALA A 176 -26.00 4.03 2.46
N ILE A 177 -25.14 4.76 1.75
CA ILE A 177 -25.50 6.04 1.12
C ILE A 177 -26.58 5.83 0.05
N THR A 178 -26.45 4.79 -0.78
CA THR A 178 -27.42 4.48 -1.84
C THR A 178 -28.80 4.16 -1.26
N GLU A 179 -28.87 3.35 -0.22
CA GLU A 179 -30.13 3.05 0.49
C GLU A 179 -30.74 4.31 1.11
N TYR A 180 -29.93 5.17 1.74
CA TYR A 180 -30.39 6.45 2.28
C TYR A 180 -31.03 7.34 1.20
N ILE A 181 -30.36 7.50 0.06
CA ILE A 181 -30.87 8.30 -1.07
C ILE A 181 -32.17 7.70 -1.64
N ALA A 182 -32.29 6.36 -1.68
CA ALA A 182 -33.49 5.68 -2.13
C ALA A 182 -34.71 6.06 -1.28
N ILE A 183 -34.55 6.04 0.05
CA ILE A 183 -35.60 6.43 1.00
C ILE A 183 -35.99 7.90 0.81
N GLN A 184 -35.00 8.79 0.65
CA GLN A 184 -35.25 10.23 0.45
C GLN A 184 -36.01 10.52 -0.86
N THR A 185 -35.77 9.72 -1.89
CA THR A 185 -36.41 9.87 -3.22
C THR A 185 -37.74 9.11 -3.33
N GLY A 186 -38.18 8.42 -2.27
CA GLY A 186 -39.41 7.63 -2.26
C GLY A 186 -39.33 6.33 -3.08
N GLN A 187 -38.11 5.87 -3.42
CA GLN A 187 -37.89 4.58 -4.05
C GLN A 187 -38.00 3.46 -3.00
N SER A 188 -38.49 2.28 -3.40
CA SER A 188 -38.55 1.14 -2.49
C SER A 188 -37.14 0.62 -2.20
N VAL A 189 -36.85 0.36 -0.91
CA VAL A 189 -35.56 -0.21 -0.48
C VAL A 189 -35.31 -1.55 -1.16
N ASP A 190 -36.36 -2.36 -1.36
CA ASP A 190 -36.27 -3.66 -2.05
C ASP A 190 -35.78 -3.54 -3.49
N THR A 191 -36.23 -2.51 -4.22
CA THR A 191 -35.73 -2.25 -5.58
C THR A 191 -34.24 -1.98 -5.55
N VAL A 192 -33.79 -1.11 -4.66
CA VAL A 192 -32.37 -0.73 -4.56
C VAL A 192 -31.51 -1.88 -4.06
N GLN A 193 -31.98 -2.63 -3.07
CA GLN A 193 -31.30 -3.83 -2.58
C GLN A 193 -31.14 -4.88 -3.67
N ASN A 194 -32.14 -5.10 -4.51
CA ASN A 194 -31.97 -6.03 -5.64
C ASN A 194 -30.89 -5.55 -6.64
N TYR A 195 -30.74 -4.24 -6.83
CA TYR A 195 -29.64 -3.68 -7.62
C TYR A 195 -28.27 -3.80 -6.91
N THR A 196 -28.20 -3.53 -5.61
CA THR A 196 -26.93 -3.51 -4.86
C THR A 196 -26.44 -4.91 -4.44
N TYR A 197 -27.33 -5.84 -4.11
CA TYR A 197 -27.01 -7.25 -3.82
C TYR A 197 -26.73 -8.06 -5.09
N GLY A 198 -27.46 -7.77 -6.19
CA GLY A 198 -27.26 -8.44 -7.48
C GLY A 198 -25.97 -8.01 -8.18
N MET A 199 -25.48 -6.80 -7.87
CA MET A 199 -24.11 -6.41 -8.15
C MET A 199 -23.20 -7.08 -7.12
N THR A 200 -22.82 -8.34 -7.37
CA THR A 200 -21.55 -8.85 -6.84
C THR A 200 -20.48 -7.88 -7.33
N LYS A 201 -20.13 -6.89 -6.51
CA LYS A 201 -19.00 -5.99 -6.72
C LYS A 201 -17.75 -6.85 -6.53
N GLY A 202 -17.48 -7.69 -7.53
CA GLY A 202 -16.27 -8.46 -7.63
C GLY A 202 -15.17 -7.51 -8.05
N PHE A 203 -14.03 -7.61 -7.39
CA PHE A 203 -12.79 -7.13 -7.96
C PHE A 203 -12.36 -8.17 -9.00
N GLN A 204 -12.07 -7.72 -10.20
CA GLN A 204 -11.43 -8.57 -11.19
C GLN A 204 -10.49 -7.68 -11.99
N VAL A 205 -9.29 -8.18 -12.20
CA VAL A 205 -8.34 -7.49 -13.05
C VAL A 205 -8.76 -7.66 -14.51
N PHE A 206 -8.63 -6.59 -15.29
CA PHE A 206 -8.75 -6.70 -16.73
C PHE A 206 -7.75 -7.72 -17.26
N PRO A 207 -8.17 -8.58 -18.22
CA PRO A 207 -7.26 -9.54 -18.82
C PRO A 207 -6.12 -8.79 -19.53
N THR A 208 -4.89 -9.16 -19.21
CA THR A 208 -3.68 -8.65 -19.86
C THR A 208 -3.15 -9.67 -20.85
N ALA A 209 -2.35 -9.22 -21.82
CA ALA A 209 -1.68 -10.13 -22.74
C ALA A 209 -0.67 -10.99 -21.96
N SER A 210 -0.51 -12.26 -22.36
CA SER A 210 0.53 -13.12 -21.80
C SER A 210 1.90 -12.46 -21.98
N TYR A 211 2.67 -12.37 -20.90
CA TYR A 211 4.04 -11.91 -20.91
C TYR A 211 4.92 -13.05 -20.40
N GLU A 212 6.15 -13.15 -20.91
CA GLU A 212 7.15 -14.08 -20.39
C GLU A 212 8.07 -13.28 -19.46
N SER A 213 8.09 -13.64 -18.17
CA SER A 213 9.08 -13.13 -17.23
C SER A 213 10.42 -13.81 -17.47
N ASP A 214 11.42 -13.05 -17.88
CA ASP A 214 12.79 -13.55 -17.94
C ASP A 214 13.54 -13.22 -16.64
N ASN A 215 13.56 -14.19 -15.73
CA ASN A 215 14.32 -14.10 -14.48
C ASN A 215 15.84 -14.18 -14.69
N TYR A 216 16.33 -14.38 -15.93
CA TYR A 216 17.76 -14.42 -16.24
C TYR A 216 18.46 -13.16 -15.76
N TRP A 217 17.96 -11.97 -16.10
CA TRP A 217 18.63 -10.72 -15.74
C TRP A 217 18.67 -10.47 -14.22
N SER A 218 17.61 -10.83 -13.50
CA SER A 218 17.56 -10.72 -12.03
C SER A 218 18.58 -11.63 -11.33
N ASN A 219 18.87 -12.80 -11.91
CA ASN A 219 19.88 -13.70 -11.35
C ASN A 219 21.30 -13.39 -11.84
N VAL A 220 21.44 -12.86 -13.05
CA VAL A 220 22.73 -12.66 -13.71
C VAL A 220 23.36 -11.30 -13.41
N TYR A 221 22.59 -10.28 -12.98
CA TYR A 221 23.16 -8.93 -12.75
C TYR A 221 24.38 -8.95 -11.80
N PHE A 222 24.33 -9.78 -10.75
CA PHE A 222 25.41 -9.90 -9.79
C PHE A 222 26.66 -10.52 -10.43
N ALA A 223 26.50 -11.66 -11.11
CA ALA A 223 27.58 -12.33 -11.81
C ALA A 223 28.18 -11.46 -12.92
N PHE A 224 27.33 -10.78 -13.69
CA PHE A 224 27.71 -9.87 -14.76
C PHE A 224 28.57 -8.72 -14.23
N THR A 225 28.20 -8.14 -13.09
CA THR A 225 29.00 -7.09 -12.44
C THR A 225 30.40 -7.59 -12.09
N TRP A 226 30.51 -8.81 -11.55
CA TRP A 226 31.81 -9.44 -11.26
C TRP A 226 32.62 -9.74 -12.52
N PHE A 227 31.98 -10.22 -13.59
CA PHE A 227 32.66 -10.46 -14.86
C PHE A 227 33.25 -9.17 -15.44
N ILE A 228 32.53 -8.05 -15.36
CA ILE A 228 33.06 -6.74 -15.77
C ILE A 228 34.26 -6.37 -14.90
N ILE A 229 34.15 -6.47 -13.56
CA ILE A 229 35.25 -6.13 -12.65
C ILE A 229 36.50 -6.98 -12.95
N PHE A 230 36.35 -8.30 -13.08
CA PHE A 230 37.46 -9.21 -13.39
C PHE A 230 38.05 -8.94 -14.78
N GLY A 231 37.22 -8.56 -15.76
CA GLY A 231 37.67 -8.11 -17.08
C GLY A 231 38.61 -6.91 -17.00
N PHE A 232 38.46 -6.03 -16.02
CA PHE A 232 39.33 -4.87 -15.81
C PHE A 232 40.58 -5.14 -14.94
N VAL A 233 40.63 -6.25 -14.18
CA VAL A 233 41.78 -6.55 -13.32
C VAL A 233 43.06 -6.77 -14.14
N TYR A 234 42.97 -7.54 -15.22
CA TYR A 234 44.13 -7.81 -16.09
C TYR A 234 44.72 -6.55 -16.73
N PRO A 235 43.96 -5.70 -17.45
CA PRO A 235 44.51 -4.50 -18.04
C PRO A 235 44.99 -3.49 -17.00
N PHE A 236 44.34 -3.41 -15.83
CA PHE A 236 44.84 -2.59 -14.73
C PHE A 236 46.24 -3.02 -14.27
N ASN A 237 46.45 -4.33 -14.08
CA ASN A 237 47.76 -4.86 -13.68
C ASN A 237 48.84 -4.63 -14.75
N GLN A 238 48.50 -4.72 -16.03
CA GLN A 238 49.45 -4.42 -17.12
C GLN A 238 49.91 -2.96 -17.09
N VAL A 239 48.97 -2.01 -17.02
CA VAL A 239 49.29 -0.57 -16.94
C VAL A 239 50.09 -0.25 -15.67
N ALA A 240 49.72 -0.86 -14.53
CA ALA A 240 50.45 -0.68 -13.28
C ALA A 240 51.90 -1.20 -13.37
N SER A 241 52.11 -2.35 -14.02
CA SER A 241 53.44 -2.93 -14.23
C SER A 241 54.32 -2.02 -15.10
N GLU A 242 53.79 -1.52 -16.21
CA GLU A 242 54.51 -0.60 -17.10
C GLU A 242 54.88 0.70 -16.37
N LEU A 243 53.95 1.28 -15.59
CA LEU A 243 54.20 2.45 -14.76
C LEU A 243 55.33 2.22 -13.73
N VAL A 244 55.35 1.06 -13.08
CA VAL A 244 56.41 0.71 -12.12
C VAL A 244 57.75 0.53 -12.83
N HIS A 245 57.76 -0.13 -14.00
CA HIS A 245 58.96 -0.30 -14.81
C HIS A 245 59.53 1.05 -15.24
N GLU A 246 58.73 1.96 -15.80
CA GLU A 246 59.17 3.30 -16.18
C GLU A 246 59.71 4.11 -14.99
N LYS A 247 59.06 3.98 -13.82
CA LYS A 247 59.52 4.62 -12.58
C LYS A 247 60.88 4.07 -12.14
N SER A 248 61.10 2.76 -12.26
CA SER A 248 62.36 2.11 -11.86
C SER A 248 63.55 2.57 -12.71
N PHE A 249 63.35 2.76 -14.02
CA PHE A 249 64.39 3.25 -14.94
C PHE A 249 64.56 4.77 -14.92
N LYS A 250 63.72 5.50 -14.17
CA LYS A 250 63.68 6.97 -14.14
C LYS A 250 63.49 7.59 -15.53
N THR A 251 62.87 6.86 -16.46
CA THR A 251 62.62 7.32 -17.84
C THR A 251 61.83 8.63 -17.86
N LYS A 252 60.90 8.80 -16.91
CA LYS A 252 60.12 10.03 -16.74
C LYS A 252 60.99 11.27 -16.47
N GLU A 253 62.03 11.14 -15.65
CA GLU A 253 62.97 12.25 -15.39
C GLU A 253 63.86 12.51 -16.62
N GLY A 254 64.23 11.45 -17.36
CA GLY A 254 64.91 11.58 -18.65
C GLY A 254 64.09 12.38 -19.67
N MET A 255 62.81 12.05 -19.84
CA MET A 255 61.91 12.77 -20.76
C MET A 255 61.65 14.22 -20.31
N LYS A 256 61.58 14.47 -18.99
CA LYS A 256 61.47 15.82 -18.44
C LYS A 256 62.71 16.65 -18.75
N MET A 257 63.91 16.05 -18.66
CA MET A 257 65.16 16.71 -19.07
C MET A 257 65.23 16.97 -20.59
N MET A 258 64.50 16.22 -21.41
CA MET A 258 64.33 16.46 -22.86
C MET A 258 63.24 17.50 -23.18
N GLY A 259 62.60 18.12 -22.17
CA GLY A 259 61.62 19.18 -22.35
C GLY A 259 60.17 18.70 -22.52
N ALA A 260 59.87 17.41 -22.32
CA ALA A 260 58.50 16.92 -22.35
C ALA A 260 57.71 17.43 -21.14
N THR A 261 56.50 17.94 -21.37
CA THR A 261 55.62 18.37 -20.27
C THR A 261 54.96 17.16 -19.59
N VAL A 262 54.70 17.29 -18.29
CA VAL A 262 54.04 16.23 -17.50
C VAL A 262 52.66 15.89 -18.04
N ALA A 263 51.94 16.89 -18.58
CA ALA A 263 50.63 16.68 -19.19
C ALA A 263 50.72 15.82 -20.46
N THR A 264 51.67 16.12 -21.36
CA THR A 264 51.89 15.33 -22.59
C THR A 264 52.17 13.86 -22.27
N TYR A 265 52.93 13.59 -21.21
CA TYR A 265 53.20 12.23 -20.74
C TYR A 265 51.94 11.49 -20.29
N TRP A 266 51.13 12.09 -19.41
CA TRP A 266 49.90 11.45 -18.91
C TRP A 266 48.86 11.22 -20.01
N THR A 267 48.73 12.19 -20.93
CA THR A 267 47.85 12.04 -22.10
C THR A 267 48.32 10.91 -23.00
N GLY A 268 49.63 10.82 -23.27
CA GLY A 268 50.20 9.71 -24.05
C GLY A 268 49.94 8.35 -23.41
N LEU A 269 50.17 8.23 -22.11
CA LEU A 269 49.91 7.00 -21.35
C LEU A 269 48.42 6.61 -21.39
N PHE A 270 47.50 7.57 -21.24
CA PHE A 270 46.06 7.32 -21.32
C PHE A 270 45.65 6.80 -22.71
N PHE A 271 46.15 7.42 -23.79
CA PHE A 271 45.85 6.97 -25.15
C PHE A 271 46.44 5.59 -25.46
N LEU A 272 47.68 5.31 -25.04
CA LEU A 272 48.29 3.98 -25.22
C LEU A 272 47.59 2.90 -24.38
N SER A 273 47.19 3.22 -23.15
CA SER A 273 46.46 2.29 -22.27
C SER A 273 45.05 1.99 -22.78
N SER A 274 44.34 3.00 -23.30
CA SER A 274 43.01 2.80 -23.90
C SER A 274 43.07 2.05 -25.24
N LEU A 275 44.08 2.33 -26.07
CA LEU A 275 44.29 1.59 -27.33
C LEU A 275 44.69 0.14 -27.07
N SER A 276 45.57 -0.14 -26.11
CA SER A 276 45.97 -1.50 -25.76
C SER A 276 44.81 -2.32 -25.17
N LEU A 277 43.93 -1.71 -24.36
CA LEU A 277 42.68 -2.33 -23.90
C LEU A 277 41.80 -2.75 -25.10
N LEU A 278 41.64 -1.86 -26.08
CA LEU A 278 40.83 -2.13 -27.27
C LEU A 278 41.44 -3.23 -28.15
N LEU A 279 42.77 -3.24 -28.31
CA LEU A 279 43.49 -4.25 -29.09
C LEU A 279 43.58 -5.62 -28.40
N LEU A 280 43.66 -5.68 -27.06
CA LEU A 280 43.66 -6.94 -26.31
C LEU A 280 42.33 -7.67 -26.45
N ASN A 281 41.21 -6.95 -26.41
CA ASN A 281 39.89 -7.52 -26.72
C ASN A 281 39.85 -8.09 -28.15
N CYS A 282 40.49 -7.42 -29.11
CA CYS A 282 40.58 -7.89 -30.49
C CYS A 282 41.49 -9.12 -30.66
N LYS A 283 42.60 -9.20 -29.92
CA LYS A 283 43.56 -10.33 -29.99
C LYS A 283 43.05 -11.59 -29.29
N SER A 284 42.24 -11.45 -28.24
CA SER A 284 41.61 -12.58 -27.55
C SER A 284 40.65 -13.38 -28.45
N HIS A 285 40.05 -12.74 -29.45
CA HIS A 285 39.20 -13.39 -30.44
C HIS A 285 39.95 -14.33 -31.39
N PHE A 286 41.28 -14.15 -31.57
CA PHE A 286 42.09 -14.97 -32.48
C PHE A 286 42.63 -16.26 -31.86
N TYR A 287 42.57 -16.39 -30.53
CA TYR A 287 43.10 -17.57 -29.82
C TYR A 287 42.02 -18.57 -29.40
N VAL A 288 40.74 -18.27 -29.60
CA VAL A 288 39.61 -19.16 -29.24
C VAL A 288 39.16 -20.04 -30.42
N ASP A 289 39.65 -19.77 -31.65
CA ASP A 289 39.32 -20.54 -32.87
C ASP A 289 40.42 -21.56 -33.29
N LEU A 290 41.28 -22.00 -32.35
CA LEU A 290 42.29 -23.07 -32.54
C LEU A 290 42.18 -24.12 -31.43
#